data_AF-A0A4S8QLJ2-F1
#
_entry.id   AF-A0A4S8QLJ2-F1
#
_cell.length_a   1.000
_cell.length_b   1.000
_cell.length_c   1.000
_cell.angle_alpha   90.00
_cell.angle_beta   90.00
_cell.angle_gamma   90.00
#
_symmetry.space_group_name_H-M   'P 1'
#
loop_
_entity.id
_entity.type
_entity.pdbx_description
1 polymer ?
#
loop_
_entity_poly.entity_id
_entity_poly.type
_entity_poly.pdbx_seq_one_letter_code
_entity_poly.pdbx_strand_id
1 'polypeptide(L)'
;MAGVFDAVGRFFLHIYRTLLNRHSFLGLLRHILINMTFILIWITTFKNAWRIDSSIRPLIDVNYLETLDRRVFGFSLFGLASQFTCSVIGMLWMYTLTRKKISIIAGLPPLLLNILYALSHNLSEPLDVFAWLSYGVIHFISPFLAAFWLWLFAPPGVVSMFAWSFGIQNCLGIMTHLSFPSAAPWYGDQYGYPLPPGNYSMPGSAAGLVRVDKVLGTHIYANAFKASPLVFGAFPSLHGAFSCCCFFFVGRYSRKGTFILGFYVLWQWFSTMYLRHHWRIDLLGGLAYSAFAFSLFYRSLQKIDRAYATGVSGGNGWQRLWEGTRLQYWFDRRPAQQGYEVLLEEQEYNKEARGEDREIDSPGSSREDLEGAWVRDEGVTWTVRDTERRSR
;
A
#
# COMPACT_ATOMS: atom_id res chain seq x y z
N MET A 1 -12.12 -45.58 -6.75
CA MET A 1 -13.10 -44.48 -6.79
C MET A 1 -13.35 -43.92 -5.39
N ALA A 2 -13.84 -44.71 -4.41
CA ALA A 2 -14.14 -44.23 -3.05
C ALA A 2 -12.97 -43.52 -2.32
N GLY A 3 -11.74 -44.04 -2.41
CA GLY A 3 -10.56 -43.40 -1.79
C GLY A 3 -10.13 -42.07 -2.43
N VAL A 4 -10.46 -41.83 -3.70
CA VAL A 4 -10.15 -40.57 -4.40
C VAL A 4 -11.13 -39.48 -3.97
N PHE A 5 -12.43 -39.80 -3.90
CA PHE A 5 -13.46 -38.86 -3.42
C PHE A 5 -13.21 -38.44 -1.96
N ASP A 6 -12.80 -39.39 -1.12
CA ASP A 6 -12.45 -39.15 0.28
C ASP A 6 -11.17 -38.30 0.43
N ALA A 7 -10.16 -38.52 -0.42
CA ALA A 7 -8.96 -37.67 -0.46
C ALA A 7 -9.27 -36.24 -0.93
N VAL A 8 -10.12 -36.09 -1.96
CA VAL A 8 -10.58 -34.78 -2.45
C VAL A 8 -11.38 -34.06 -1.38
N GLY A 9 -12.29 -34.75 -0.68
CA GLY A 9 -13.07 -34.18 0.43
C GLY A 9 -12.19 -33.68 1.58
N ARG A 10 -11.19 -34.46 2.00
CA ARG A 10 -10.20 -34.03 3.01
C ARG A 10 -9.41 -32.80 2.57
N PHE A 11 -9.00 -32.75 1.30
CA PHE A 11 -8.26 -31.62 0.75
C PHE A 11 -9.09 -30.33 0.77
N PHE A 12 -10.34 -30.37 0.33
CA PHE A 12 -11.24 -29.22 0.40
C PHE A 12 -11.50 -28.77 1.84
N LEU A 13 -11.68 -29.72 2.77
CA LEU A 13 -11.86 -29.40 4.18
C LEU A 13 -10.62 -28.73 4.79
N HIS A 14 -9.42 -29.16 4.38
CA HIS A 14 -8.15 -28.55 4.79
C HIS A 14 -8.01 -27.12 4.28
N ILE A 15 -8.27 -26.89 2.98
CA ILE A 15 -8.29 -25.53 2.41
C ILE A 15 -9.29 -24.66 3.15
N TYR A 16 -10.52 -25.15 3.35
CA TYR A 16 -11.57 -24.43 4.04
C TYR A 16 -11.16 -24.02 5.46
N ARG A 17 -10.62 -24.95 6.25
CA ARG A 17 -10.11 -24.67 7.61
C ARG A 17 -8.95 -23.67 7.61
N THR A 18 -8.07 -23.77 6.62
CA THR A 18 -6.93 -22.87 6.46
C THR A 18 -7.38 -21.43 6.14
N LEU A 19 -8.36 -21.29 5.23
CA LEU A 19 -8.94 -20.00 4.86
C LEU A 19 -9.71 -19.38 6.04
N LEU A 20 -10.42 -20.19 6.82
CA LEU A 20 -11.09 -19.74 8.03
C LEU A 20 -10.11 -19.23 9.09
N ASN A 21 -8.86 -19.70 9.09
CA ASN A 21 -7.81 -19.27 10.02
C ASN A 21 -8.30 -19.20 11.48
N ARG A 22 -8.90 -20.30 11.97
CA ARG A 22 -9.49 -20.44 13.32
C ARG A 22 -10.73 -19.60 13.61
N HIS A 23 -11.23 -18.81 12.65
CA HIS A 23 -12.51 -18.12 12.77
C HIS A 23 -13.68 -19.03 12.36
N SER A 24 -14.88 -18.75 12.87
CA SER A 24 -16.10 -19.17 12.20
C SER A 24 -16.26 -18.42 10.88
N PHE A 25 -17.07 -18.93 9.94
CA PHE A 25 -17.34 -18.23 8.68
C PHE A 25 -17.83 -16.78 8.91
N LEU A 26 -18.80 -16.60 9.80
CA LEU A 26 -19.30 -15.26 10.18
C LEU A 26 -18.24 -14.42 10.90
N GLY A 27 -17.39 -15.04 11.71
CA GLY A 27 -16.27 -14.38 12.37
C GLY A 27 -15.24 -13.85 11.38
N LEU A 28 -14.89 -14.64 10.35
CA LEU A 28 -14.00 -14.23 9.28
C LEU A 28 -14.62 -13.10 8.46
N LEU A 29 -15.89 -13.23 8.08
CA LEU A 29 -16.60 -12.19 7.35
C LEU A 29 -16.60 -10.86 8.12
N ARG A 30 -16.94 -10.90 9.42
CA ARG A 30 -16.88 -9.72 10.30
C ARG A 30 -15.46 -9.12 10.33
N HIS A 31 -14.43 -9.95 10.47
CA HIS A 31 -13.03 -9.51 10.49
C HIS A 31 -12.63 -8.84 9.17
N ILE A 32 -13.04 -9.39 8.03
CA ILE A 32 -12.80 -8.78 6.72
C ILE A 32 -13.51 -7.42 6.62
N LEU A 33 -14.79 -7.34 7.00
CA LEU A 33 -15.57 -6.10 6.93
C LEU A 33 -14.98 -4.98 7.81
N ILE A 34 -14.52 -5.31 9.02
CA ILE A 34 -13.83 -4.34 9.89
C ILE A 34 -12.57 -3.82 9.20
N ASN A 35 -11.73 -4.71 8.65
CA ASN A 35 -10.51 -4.30 7.96
C ASN A 35 -10.75 -3.56 6.65
N MET A 36 -11.90 -3.78 6.01
CA MET A 36 -12.30 -3.07 4.80
C MET A 36 -13.04 -1.76 5.09
N THR A 37 -13.26 -1.38 6.36
CA THR A 37 -14.11 -0.22 6.70
C THR A 37 -13.65 1.07 6.02
N PHE A 38 -12.38 1.44 6.12
CA PHE A 38 -11.86 2.64 5.44
C PHE A 38 -11.89 2.53 3.91
N ILE A 39 -11.65 1.33 3.37
CA ILE A 39 -11.73 1.09 1.92
C ILE A 39 -13.17 1.29 1.42
N LEU A 40 -14.14 0.76 2.15
CA LEU A 40 -15.57 0.88 1.82
C LEU A 40 -16.04 2.34 1.97
N ILE A 41 -15.59 3.06 3.00
CA ILE A 41 -15.83 4.50 3.15
C ILE A 41 -15.30 5.24 1.93
N TRP A 42 -14.03 5.03 1.57
CA TRP A 42 -13.42 5.69 0.43
C TRP A 42 -14.16 5.41 -0.89
N ILE A 43 -14.41 4.14 -1.23
CA ILE A 43 -15.09 3.76 -2.48
C ILE A 43 -16.50 4.35 -2.52
N THR A 44 -17.22 4.29 -1.40
CA THR A 44 -18.58 4.83 -1.31
C THR A 44 -18.56 6.35 -1.47
N THR A 45 -17.66 7.06 -0.79
CA THR A 45 -17.52 8.51 -0.93
C THR A 45 -17.14 8.91 -2.36
N PHE A 46 -16.14 8.25 -2.96
CA PHE A 46 -15.72 8.51 -4.34
C PHE A 46 -16.88 8.32 -5.33
N LYS A 47 -17.55 7.17 -5.26
CA LYS A 47 -18.66 6.83 -6.18
C LYS A 47 -19.87 7.76 -6.02
N ASN A 48 -20.06 8.34 -4.84
CA ASN A 48 -21.18 9.23 -4.55
C ASN A 48 -20.78 10.71 -4.55
N ALA A 49 -19.53 11.06 -4.84
CA ALA A 49 -19.05 12.45 -4.84
C ALA A 49 -19.84 13.33 -5.83
N TRP A 50 -20.35 12.76 -6.92
CA TRP A 50 -21.20 13.47 -7.88
C TRP A 50 -22.49 14.02 -7.25
N ARG A 51 -22.97 13.44 -6.12
CA ARG A 51 -24.17 13.89 -5.41
C ARG A 51 -23.97 15.17 -4.59
N ILE A 52 -22.73 15.59 -4.37
CA ILE A 52 -22.43 16.83 -3.66
C ILE A 52 -22.83 17.98 -4.58
N ASP A 53 -23.75 18.84 -4.15
CA ASP A 53 -24.23 19.96 -4.94
C ASP A 53 -23.08 20.91 -5.31
N SER A 54 -23.04 21.39 -6.56
CA SER A 54 -21.95 22.26 -7.02
C SER A 54 -21.86 23.60 -6.29
N SER A 55 -22.96 24.09 -5.70
CA SER A 55 -22.99 25.36 -4.95
C SER A 55 -22.21 25.34 -3.63
N ILE A 56 -22.03 24.15 -3.03
CA ILE A 56 -21.29 23.99 -1.77
C ILE A 56 -19.86 23.49 -1.98
N ARG A 57 -19.47 23.18 -3.22
CA ARG A 57 -18.13 22.70 -3.52
C ARG A 57 -17.14 23.87 -3.57
N PRO A 58 -15.87 23.65 -3.18
CA PRO A 58 -14.84 24.68 -3.27
C PRO A 58 -14.60 25.16 -4.71
N LEU A 59 -13.96 26.32 -4.85
CA LEU A 59 -13.51 26.79 -6.16
C LEU A 59 -12.41 25.87 -6.71
N ILE A 60 -12.48 25.58 -8.01
CA ILE A 60 -11.50 24.76 -8.71
C ILE A 60 -10.27 25.62 -9.02
N ASP A 61 -9.12 25.26 -8.45
CA ASP A 61 -7.85 25.90 -8.77
C ASP A 61 -7.12 25.12 -9.86
N VAL A 62 -7.28 25.57 -11.10
CA VAL A 62 -6.66 24.94 -12.27
C VAL A 62 -5.17 25.25 -12.41
N ASN A 63 -4.68 26.34 -11.80
CA ASN A 63 -3.30 26.83 -11.99
C ASN A 63 -2.34 26.40 -10.87
N TYR A 64 -2.86 26.11 -9.67
CA TYR A 64 -2.06 25.86 -8.49
C TYR A 64 -1.06 24.72 -8.68
N LEU A 65 -1.51 23.55 -9.12
CA LEU A 65 -0.62 22.38 -9.22
C LEU A 65 0.45 22.55 -10.27
N GLU A 66 0.11 23.10 -11.43
CA GLU A 66 1.10 23.41 -12.48
C GLU A 66 2.14 24.41 -11.98
N THR A 67 1.69 25.48 -11.32
CA THR A 67 2.58 26.51 -10.77
C THR A 67 3.48 25.94 -9.68
N LEU A 68 2.91 25.13 -8.78
CA LEU A 68 3.64 24.49 -7.69
C LEU A 68 4.66 23.48 -8.23
N ASP A 69 4.27 22.63 -9.17
CA ASP A 69 5.15 21.65 -9.80
C ASP A 69 6.34 22.33 -10.49
N ARG A 70 6.09 23.38 -11.28
CA ARG A 70 7.15 24.17 -11.92
C ARG A 70 8.08 24.85 -10.93
N ARG A 71 7.55 25.37 -9.82
CA ARG A 71 8.35 26.03 -8.77
C ARG A 71 9.22 25.03 -8.00
N VAL A 72 8.66 23.90 -7.60
CA VAL A 72 9.33 22.87 -6.80
C VAL A 72 10.36 22.12 -7.64
N PHE A 73 10.02 21.73 -8.86
CA PHE A 73 10.89 20.94 -9.74
C PHE A 73 11.69 21.77 -10.74
N GLY A 74 11.65 23.10 -10.63
CA GLY A 74 12.47 24.00 -11.43
C GLY A 74 13.94 24.03 -10.99
N PHE A 75 14.81 24.52 -11.87
CA PHE A 75 16.24 24.73 -11.61
C PHE A 75 16.56 26.03 -10.85
N SER A 76 15.54 26.74 -10.35
CA SER A 76 15.75 27.91 -9.50
C SER A 76 16.33 27.49 -8.15
N LEU A 77 16.93 28.43 -7.42
CA LEU A 77 17.43 28.16 -6.06
C LEU A 77 16.31 27.60 -5.15
N PHE A 78 15.09 28.15 -5.27
CA PHE A 78 13.93 27.66 -4.53
C PHE A 78 13.56 26.23 -4.90
N GLY A 79 13.56 25.88 -6.20
CA GLY A 79 13.22 24.54 -6.65
C GLY A 79 14.26 23.51 -6.21
N LEU A 80 15.54 23.81 -6.40
CA LEU A 80 16.63 22.95 -5.94
C LEU A 80 16.63 22.76 -4.42
N ALA A 81 16.42 23.85 -3.65
CA ALA A 81 16.30 23.77 -2.20
C ALA A 81 15.10 22.94 -1.75
N SER A 82 13.95 23.07 -2.43
CA SER A 82 12.73 22.31 -2.14
C SER A 82 12.92 20.82 -2.38
N GLN A 83 13.54 20.45 -3.50
CA GLN A 83 13.85 19.05 -3.83
C GLN A 83 14.87 18.45 -2.86
N PHE A 84 15.95 19.17 -2.55
CA PHE A 84 16.94 18.74 -1.56
C PHE A 84 16.31 18.54 -0.18
N THR A 85 15.47 19.50 0.26
CA THR A 85 14.76 19.41 1.54
C THR A 85 13.85 18.19 1.56
N CYS A 86 13.09 17.93 0.49
CA CYS A 86 12.25 16.75 0.37
C CYS A 86 13.08 15.45 0.45
N SER A 87 14.23 15.40 -0.22
CA SER A 87 15.17 14.27 -0.14
C SER A 87 15.65 14.05 1.30
N VAL A 88 16.07 15.11 2.00
CA VAL A 88 16.52 15.02 3.40
C VAL A 88 15.40 14.53 4.32
N ILE A 89 14.20 15.09 4.19
CA ILE A 89 13.03 14.65 4.96
C ILE A 89 12.74 13.17 4.72
N GLY A 90 12.76 12.71 3.46
CA GLY A 90 12.54 11.30 3.13
C GLY A 90 13.57 10.38 3.78
N MET A 91 14.87 10.74 3.70
CA MET A 91 15.95 9.99 4.35
C MET A 91 15.79 9.95 5.87
N LEU A 92 15.52 11.08 6.51
CA LEU A 92 15.32 11.19 7.96
C LEU A 92 14.09 10.43 8.42
N TRP A 93 12.99 10.51 7.69
CA TRP A 93 11.77 9.76 7.98
C TRP A 93 12.03 8.25 7.96
N MET A 94 12.61 7.73 6.87
CA MET A 94 12.88 6.29 6.77
C MET A 94 13.92 5.83 7.78
N TYR A 95 14.94 6.66 8.08
CA TYR A 95 15.95 6.33 9.08
C TYR A 95 15.40 6.34 10.49
N THR A 96 14.54 7.30 10.85
CA THR A 96 13.89 7.33 12.16
C THR A 96 12.94 6.15 12.35
N LEU A 97 12.24 5.74 11.29
CA LEU A 97 11.32 4.62 11.30
C LEU A 97 12.03 3.27 11.39
N THR A 98 13.06 3.05 10.55
CA THR A 98 13.69 1.73 10.37
C THR A 98 15.07 1.56 11.03
N ARG A 99 15.77 2.66 11.32
CA ARG A 99 17.18 2.69 11.76
C ARG A 99 18.18 2.03 10.79
N LYS A 100 17.81 1.85 9.52
CA LYS A 100 18.66 1.19 8.51
C LYS A 100 19.40 2.18 7.61
N LYS A 101 20.63 1.85 7.20
CA LYS A 101 21.42 2.66 6.24
C LYS A 101 20.75 2.79 4.86
N ILE A 102 19.96 1.79 4.46
CA ILE A 102 19.21 1.80 3.20
C ILE A 102 18.15 2.92 3.14
N SER A 103 17.87 3.58 4.26
CA SER A 103 17.00 4.76 4.34
C SER A 103 17.43 5.89 3.42
N ILE A 104 18.70 5.93 2.99
CA ILE A 104 19.18 6.90 1.98
C ILE A 104 18.37 6.84 0.67
N ILE A 105 17.84 5.67 0.31
CA ILE A 105 17.01 5.49 -0.90
C ILE A 105 15.72 6.31 -0.82
N ALA A 106 15.19 6.57 0.38
CA ALA A 106 14.00 7.41 0.56
C ALA A 106 14.25 8.89 0.20
N GLY A 107 15.51 9.31 -0.03
CA GLY A 107 15.84 10.61 -0.56
C GLY A 107 15.80 10.72 -2.09
N LEU A 108 15.71 9.60 -2.81
CA LEU A 108 15.70 9.59 -4.28
C LEU A 108 14.40 10.09 -4.97
N PRO A 109 13.19 10.10 -4.37
CA PRO A 109 11.96 10.40 -5.11
C PRO A 109 11.97 11.70 -5.93
N PRO A 110 12.45 12.87 -5.43
CA PRO A 110 12.47 14.09 -6.24
C PRO A 110 13.34 13.96 -7.50
N LEU A 111 14.51 13.35 -7.37
CA LEU A 111 15.42 13.09 -8.50
C LEU A 111 14.78 12.14 -9.52
N LEU A 112 14.23 11.02 -9.05
CA LEU A 112 13.61 10.02 -9.91
C LEU A 112 12.41 10.60 -10.65
N LEU A 113 11.60 11.43 -10.00
CA LEU A 113 10.47 12.10 -10.64
C LEU A 113 10.90 13.04 -11.77
N ASN A 114 12.02 13.76 -11.64
CA ASN A 114 12.55 14.56 -12.76
C ASN A 114 12.97 13.71 -13.95
N ILE A 115 13.66 12.59 -13.68
CA ILE A 115 14.08 11.66 -14.74
C ILE A 115 12.86 11.08 -15.45
N LEU A 116 11.89 10.57 -14.69
CA LEU A 116 10.66 9.99 -15.25
C LEU A 116 9.83 11.03 -16.01
N TYR A 117 9.74 12.26 -15.52
CA TYR A 117 9.05 13.36 -16.19
C TYR A 117 9.73 13.75 -17.51
N ALA A 118 11.07 13.81 -17.54
CA ALA A 118 11.79 14.05 -18.80
C ALA A 118 11.50 12.96 -19.84
N LEU A 119 11.45 11.70 -19.41
CA LEU A 119 11.14 10.55 -20.27
C LEU A 119 9.68 10.52 -20.72
N SER A 120 8.75 11.09 -19.94
CA SER A 120 7.31 10.98 -20.20
C SER A 120 6.82 11.77 -21.42
N HIS A 121 7.66 12.58 -22.04
CA HIS A 121 7.31 13.41 -23.20
C HIS A 121 7.56 12.70 -24.55
N ASN A 122 8.29 11.58 -24.55
CA ASN A 122 8.59 10.82 -25.76
C ASN A 122 7.45 9.85 -26.08
N LEU A 123 6.48 10.31 -26.88
CA LEU A 123 5.28 9.53 -27.19
C LEU A 123 5.55 8.47 -28.26
N SER A 124 5.11 7.24 -28.03
CA SER A 124 5.11 6.16 -29.02
C SER A 124 4.07 5.10 -28.69
N GLU A 125 3.58 4.37 -29.71
CA GLU A 125 2.58 3.31 -29.50
C GLU A 125 3.04 2.20 -28.53
N PRO A 126 4.31 1.72 -28.57
CA PRO A 126 4.79 0.76 -27.58
C PRO A 126 4.79 1.32 -26.15
N LEU A 127 5.15 2.61 -25.99
CA LEU A 127 5.09 3.26 -24.68
C LEU A 127 3.64 3.52 -24.22
N ASP A 128 2.70 3.73 -25.14
CA ASP A 128 1.28 3.80 -24.81
C ASP A 128 0.78 2.50 -24.18
N VAL A 129 1.09 1.34 -24.80
CA VAL A 129 0.73 0.02 -24.26
C VAL A 129 1.47 -0.26 -22.95
N PHE A 130 2.76 0.07 -22.86
CA PHE A 130 3.55 -0.11 -21.64
C PHE A 130 3.01 0.74 -20.49
N ALA A 131 2.72 2.03 -20.72
CA ALA A 131 2.19 2.91 -19.69
C ALA A 131 0.80 2.45 -19.25
N TRP A 132 -0.04 2.06 -20.21
CA TRP A 132 -1.37 1.53 -19.98
C TRP A 132 -1.37 0.27 -19.12
N LEU A 133 -0.47 -0.68 -19.35
CA LEU A 133 -0.46 -1.93 -18.58
C LEU A 133 -0.29 -1.67 -17.07
N SER A 134 0.55 -0.71 -16.69
CA SER A 134 0.62 -0.28 -15.29
C SER A 134 -0.66 0.45 -14.86
N TYR A 135 -1.03 1.50 -15.60
CA TYR A 135 -2.06 2.45 -15.19
C TYR A 135 -3.48 1.87 -15.23
N GLY A 136 -3.85 1.23 -16.34
CA GLY A 136 -5.19 0.74 -16.63
C GLY A 136 -5.46 -0.69 -16.18
N VAL A 137 -4.43 -1.50 -15.90
CA VAL A 137 -4.59 -2.92 -15.54
C VAL A 137 -4.00 -3.22 -14.17
N ILE A 138 -2.67 -3.15 -14.04
CA ILE A 138 -1.97 -3.58 -12.83
C ILE A 138 -2.40 -2.73 -11.63
N HIS A 139 -2.64 -1.44 -11.82
CA HIS A 139 -3.13 -0.54 -10.77
C HIS A 139 -4.33 -1.13 -10.01
N PHE A 140 -5.35 -1.61 -10.71
CA PHE A 140 -6.59 -2.10 -10.09
C PHE A 140 -6.42 -3.45 -9.37
N ILE A 141 -5.53 -4.31 -9.85
CA ILE A 141 -5.31 -5.65 -9.28
C ILE A 141 -4.20 -5.65 -8.21
N SER A 142 -3.29 -4.67 -8.23
CA SER A 142 -2.10 -4.64 -7.39
C SER A 142 -2.37 -4.69 -5.88
N PRO A 143 -3.39 -4.02 -5.31
CA PRO A 143 -3.65 -4.10 -3.88
C PRO A 143 -4.12 -5.49 -3.46
N PHE A 144 -4.88 -6.18 -4.32
CA PHE A 144 -5.34 -7.55 -4.08
C PHE A 144 -4.19 -8.54 -4.16
N LEU A 145 -3.31 -8.40 -5.15
CA LEU A 145 -2.09 -9.22 -5.26
C LEU A 145 -1.16 -9.00 -4.07
N ALA A 146 -0.98 -7.75 -3.62
CA ALA A 146 -0.19 -7.43 -2.44
C ALA A 146 -0.81 -8.03 -1.17
N ALA A 147 -2.12 -7.87 -0.96
CA ALA A 147 -2.83 -8.45 0.19
C ALA A 147 -2.73 -9.98 0.20
N PHE A 148 -2.89 -10.63 -0.96
CA PHE A 148 -2.76 -12.08 -1.08
C PHE A 148 -1.33 -12.55 -0.81
N TRP A 149 -0.33 -11.85 -1.35
CA TRP A 149 1.07 -12.14 -1.10
C TRP A 149 1.42 -11.99 0.39
N LEU A 150 0.95 -10.91 1.04
CA LEU A 150 1.14 -10.69 2.48
C LEU A 150 0.42 -11.76 3.30
N TRP A 151 -0.77 -12.20 2.89
CA TRP A 151 -1.47 -13.29 3.57
C TRP A 151 -0.70 -14.61 3.49
N LEU A 152 -0.11 -14.92 2.34
CA LEU A 152 0.67 -16.13 2.12
C LEU A 152 1.97 -16.11 2.93
N PHE A 153 2.74 -15.02 2.86
CA PHE A 153 4.14 -15.03 3.26
C PHE A 153 4.46 -14.18 4.50
N ALA A 154 3.65 -13.17 4.82
CA ALA A 154 3.88 -12.32 5.98
C ALA A 154 3.20 -12.87 7.24
N PRO A 155 3.62 -12.42 8.44
CA PRO A 155 2.96 -12.76 9.70
C PRO A 155 1.43 -12.54 9.69
N PRO A 156 0.65 -13.40 10.36
CA PRO A 156 -0.77 -13.18 10.57
C PRO A 156 -1.04 -11.80 11.22
N GLY A 157 -1.95 -11.03 10.63
CA GLY A 157 -2.30 -9.67 11.07
C GLY A 157 -1.71 -8.55 10.22
N VAL A 158 -0.64 -8.80 9.45
CA VAL A 158 -0.04 -7.79 8.56
C VAL A 158 -1.02 -7.32 7.48
N VAL A 159 -1.81 -8.24 6.92
CA VAL A 159 -2.84 -7.92 5.92
C VAL A 159 -3.88 -6.93 6.45
N SER A 160 -4.24 -7.04 7.73
CA SER A 160 -5.13 -6.09 8.38
C SER A 160 -4.50 -4.69 8.43
N MET A 161 -3.23 -4.59 8.85
CA MET A 161 -2.51 -3.30 8.85
C MET A 161 -2.37 -2.72 7.44
N PHE A 162 -2.17 -3.56 6.42
CA PHE A 162 -2.16 -3.16 5.02
C PHE A 162 -3.51 -2.59 4.60
N ALA A 163 -4.61 -3.30 4.88
CA ALA A 163 -5.96 -2.85 4.51
C ALA A 163 -6.34 -1.52 5.19
N TRP A 164 -5.99 -1.34 6.45
CA TRP A 164 -6.18 -0.07 7.17
C TRP A 164 -5.33 1.05 6.58
N SER A 165 -4.03 0.81 6.35
CA SER A 165 -3.14 1.81 5.75
C SER A 165 -3.62 2.23 4.37
N PHE A 166 -3.99 1.25 3.55
CA PHE A 166 -4.51 1.44 2.21
C PHE A 166 -5.84 2.20 2.22
N GLY A 167 -6.76 1.89 3.13
CA GLY A 167 -8.01 2.61 3.28
C GLY A 167 -7.81 4.05 3.78
N ILE A 168 -6.96 4.26 4.79
CA ILE A 168 -6.73 5.59 5.39
C ILE A 168 -6.09 6.55 4.39
N GLN A 169 -5.02 6.15 3.67
CA GLN A 169 -4.42 7.03 2.66
C GLN A 169 -5.43 7.45 1.57
N ASN A 170 -6.37 6.56 1.25
CA ASN A 170 -7.41 6.77 0.26
C ASN A 170 -8.52 7.69 0.77
N CYS A 171 -8.94 7.52 2.02
CA CYS A 171 -9.83 8.45 2.70
C CYS A 171 -9.22 9.85 2.78
N LEU A 172 -7.94 9.96 3.11
CA LEU A 172 -7.25 11.25 3.11
C LEU A 172 -7.21 11.83 1.69
N GLY A 173 -6.87 11.03 0.68
CA GLY A 173 -6.82 11.50 -0.70
C GLY A 173 -8.17 12.02 -1.20
N ILE A 174 -9.27 11.30 -0.94
CA ILE A 174 -10.61 11.76 -1.33
C ILE A 174 -11.04 13.02 -0.58
N MET A 175 -10.67 13.16 0.70
CA MET A 175 -10.89 14.39 1.45
C MET A 175 -10.16 15.56 0.79
N THR A 176 -8.90 15.37 0.37
CA THR A 176 -8.14 16.40 -0.35
C THR A 176 -8.76 16.72 -1.69
N HIS A 177 -9.19 15.72 -2.48
CA HIS A 177 -9.85 15.94 -3.78
C HIS A 177 -11.12 16.78 -3.64
N LEU A 178 -11.88 16.58 -2.57
CA LEU A 178 -13.12 17.31 -2.30
C LEU A 178 -12.86 18.71 -1.75
N SER A 179 -11.86 18.88 -0.88
CA SER A 179 -11.54 20.17 -0.26
C SER A 179 -10.67 21.07 -1.13
N PHE A 180 -9.86 20.49 -2.00
CA PHE A 180 -8.88 21.17 -2.84
C PHE A 180 -8.94 20.66 -4.29
N PRO A 181 -10.04 20.97 -5.01
CA PRO A 181 -10.22 20.55 -6.38
C PRO A 181 -9.19 21.22 -7.30
N SER A 182 -8.44 20.41 -8.04
CA SER A 182 -7.27 20.84 -8.80
C SER A 182 -7.13 20.09 -10.13
N ALA A 183 -6.56 20.76 -11.13
CA ALA A 183 -6.44 20.24 -12.48
C ALA A 183 -5.14 19.46 -12.73
N ALA A 184 -5.26 18.36 -13.46
CA ALA A 184 -4.15 17.57 -13.97
C ALA A 184 -3.65 18.08 -15.34
N PRO A 185 -2.47 17.63 -15.83
CA PRO A 185 -1.86 18.15 -17.06
C PRO A 185 -2.74 18.10 -18.30
N TRP A 186 -3.59 17.07 -18.43
CA TRP A 186 -4.53 16.91 -19.55
C TRP A 186 -5.45 18.13 -19.76
N TYR A 187 -5.73 18.90 -18.69
CA TYR A 187 -6.60 20.06 -18.77
C TYR A 187 -6.01 21.14 -19.69
N GLY A 188 -4.71 21.43 -19.53
CA GLY A 188 -4.01 22.36 -20.40
C GLY A 188 -3.86 21.84 -21.83
N ASP A 189 -3.64 20.52 -21.99
CA ASP A 189 -3.55 19.90 -23.32
C ASP A 189 -4.87 20.03 -24.11
N GLN A 190 -5.99 19.98 -23.42
CA GLN A 190 -7.32 19.98 -24.03
C GLN A 190 -7.92 21.38 -24.21
N TYR A 191 -7.67 22.29 -23.26
CA TYR A 191 -8.31 23.61 -23.24
C TYR A 191 -7.36 24.78 -23.53
N GLY A 192 -6.05 24.54 -23.62
CA GLY A 192 -5.06 25.55 -23.95
C GLY A 192 -4.67 26.49 -22.80
N TYR A 193 -3.68 27.33 -23.07
CA TYR A 193 -3.10 28.30 -22.12
C TYR A 193 -3.34 29.75 -22.58
N PRO A 194 -3.62 30.70 -21.66
CA PRO A 194 -3.81 30.52 -20.22
C PRO A 194 -5.02 29.63 -19.90
N LEU A 195 -4.93 28.87 -18.79
CA LEU A 195 -5.96 27.87 -18.44
C LEU A 195 -7.31 28.57 -18.19
N PRO A 196 -8.39 28.13 -18.86
CA PRO A 196 -9.71 28.66 -18.57
C PRO A 196 -10.18 28.26 -17.17
N PRO A 197 -11.11 29.01 -16.55
CA PRO A 197 -11.67 28.64 -15.26
C PRO A 197 -12.36 27.27 -15.30
N GLY A 198 -12.02 26.40 -14.35
CA GLY A 198 -12.68 25.11 -14.18
C GLY A 198 -14.11 25.28 -13.66
N ASN A 199 -15.01 24.38 -14.05
CA ASN A 199 -16.36 24.30 -13.49
C ASN A 199 -16.82 22.83 -13.36
N TYR A 200 -17.80 22.59 -12.48
CA TYR A 200 -18.26 21.24 -12.16
C TYR A 200 -19.14 20.56 -13.23
N SER A 201 -19.50 21.25 -14.32
CA SER A 201 -20.18 20.61 -15.46
C SER A 201 -19.20 20.08 -16.51
N MET A 202 -17.90 20.37 -16.38
CA MET A 202 -16.88 19.83 -17.28
C MET A 202 -16.77 18.31 -17.15
N PRO A 203 -16.80 17.56 -18.27
CA PRO A 203 -16.67 16.11 -18.24
C PRO A 203 -15.22 15.71 -17.91
N GLY A 204 -15.04 14.49 -17.41
CA GLY A 204 -13.71 13.91 -17.27
C GLY A 204 -13.06 13.63 -18.64
N SER A 205 -11.73 13.52 -18.65
CA SER A 205 -10.94 13.27 -19.85
C SER A 205 -10.15 11.97 -19.73
N ALA A 206 -10.15 11.17 -20.80
CA ALA A 206 -9.28 10.01 -20.92
C ALA A 206 -7.81 10.40 -21.17
N ALA A 207 -7.53 11.69 -21.43
CA ALA A 207 -6.17 12.20 -21.59
C ALA A 207 -5.33 11.36 -22.56
N GLY A 208 -4.12 10.94 -22.17
CA GLY A 208 -3.26 10.11 -22.99
C GLY A 208 -3.82 8.73 -23.32
N LEU A 209 -4.81 8.22 -22.58
CA LEU A 209 -5.42 6.91 -22.85
C LEU A 209 -6.23 6.89 -24.14
N VAL A 210 -6.57 8.05 -24.73
CA VAL A 210 -7.18 8.10 -26.06
C VAL A 210 -6.26 7.44 -27.11
N ARG A 211 -4.93 7.54 -26.94
CA ARG A 211 -3.97 6.85 -27.81
C ARG A 211 -4.01 5.33 -27.62
N VAL A 212 -4.24 4.86 -26.40
CA VAL A 212 -4.37 3.44 -26.07
C VAL A 212 -5.66 2.87 -26.67
N ASP A 213 -6.78 3.58 -26.53
CA ASP A 213 -8.04 3.24 -27.18
C ASP A 213 -7.85 3.09 -28.70
N LYS A 214 -7.07 3.97 -29.33
CA LYS A 214 -6.72 3.86 -30.76
C LYS A 214 -5.90 2.60 -31.08
N VAL A 215 -4.88 2.28 -30.27
CA VAL A 215 -4.05 1.08 -30.47
C VAL A 215 -4.87 -0.21 -30.32
N LEU A 216 -5.81 -0.25 -29.37
CA LEU A 216 -6.64 -1.41 -29.09
C LEU A 216 -7.90 -1.50 -29.97
N GLY A 217 -8.25 -0.44 -30.71
CA GLY A 217 -9.50 -0.35 -31.45
C GLY A 217 -10.74 -0.28 -30.54
N THR A 218 -10.61 0.31 -29.35
CA THR A 218 -11.67 0.40 -28.34
C THR A 218 -12.04 1.84 -28.00
N HIS A 219 -13.12 2.01 -27.22
CA HIS A 219 -13.51 3.30 -26.61
C HIS A 219 -13.71 3.16 -25.09
N ILE A 220 -13.04 2.19 -24.47
CA ILE A 220 -13.28 1.82 -23.07
C ILE A 220 -12.86 2.97 -22.16
N TYR A 221 -11.68 3.57 -22.42
CA TYR A 221 -11.15 4.62 -21.56
C TYR A 221 -11.85 5.95 -21.80
N ALA A 222 -12.13 6.30 -23.05
CA ALA A 222 -12.94 7.47 -23.39
C ALA A 222 -14.28 7.48 -22.63
N ASN A 223 -14.97 6.33 -22.60
CA ASN A 223 -16.25 6.22 -21.90
C ASN A 223 -16.11 6.19 -20.37
N ALA A 224 -15.12 5.48 -19.84
CA ALA A 224 -14.91 5.36 -18.39
C ALA A 224 -14.55 6.70 -17.75
N PHE A 225 -13.64 7.47 -18.36
CA PHE A 225 -13.18 8.74 -17.79
C PHE A 225 -14.20 9.86 -17.92
N LYS A 226 -15.03 9.85 -18.99
CA LYS A 226 -16.14 10.80 -19.13
C LYS A 226 -17.13 10.72 -17.96
N ALA A 227 -17.29 9.54 -17.37
CA ALA A 227 -18.15 9.28 -16.23
C ALA A 227 -17.48 9.46 -14.85
N SER A 228 -16.27 10.03 -14.79
CA SER A 228 -15.55 10.21 -13.52
C SER A 228 -16.33 11.15 -12.57
N PRO A 229 -16.61 10.74 -11.33
CA PRO A 229 -17.33 11.57 -10.36
C PRO A 229 -16.47 12.74 -9.82
N LEU A 230 -15.15 12.69 -10.02
CA LEU A 230 -14.19 13.68 -9.56
C LEU A 230 -13.19 14.01 -10.67
N VAL A 231 -13.56 14.98 -11.49
CA VAL A 231 -12.76 15.44 -12.63
C VAL A 231 -11.51 16.21 -12.17
N PHE A 232 -11.65 17.06 -11.15
CA PHE A 232 -10.59 17.90 -10.60
C PHE A 232 -9.98 17.32 -9.32
N GLY A 233 -9.64 16.03 -9.35
CA GLY A 233 -9.05 15.30 -8.21
C GLY A 233 -7.58 14.94 -8.43
N ALA A 234 -6.76 15.85 -8.96
CA ALA A 234 -5.38 15.53 -9.35
C ALA A 234 -4.45 15.28 -8.14
N PHE A 235 -4.52 16.14 -7.10
CA PHE A 235 -3.64 16.04 -5.94
C PHE A 235 -4.37 15.52 -4.69
N PRO A 236 -3.82 14.53 -3.95
CA PRO A 236 -2.62 13.75 -4.27
C PRO A 236 -2.94 12.64 -5.28
N SER A 237 -1.90 12.07 -5.89
CA SER A 237 -2.06 10.91 -6.77
C SER A 237 -2.34 9.63 -5.97
N LEU A 238 -3.58 9.14 -6.02
CA LEU A 238 -3.93 7.83 -5.45
C LEU A 238 -3.24 6.67 -6.18
N HIS A 239 -2.99 6.81 -7.49
CA HIS A 239 -2.17 5.86 -8.25
C HIS A 239 -0.76 5.71 -7.66
N GLY A 240 -0.12 6.85 -7.34
CA GLY A 240 1.17 6.88 -6.65
C GLY A 240 1.07 6.28 -5.24
N ALA A 241 0.02 6.61 -4.48
CA ALA A 241 -0.20 6.10 -3.14
C ALA A 241 -0.37 4.57 -3.09
N PHE A 242 -1.05 3.96 -4.07
CA PHE A 242 -1.30 2.51 -4.10
C PHE A 242 -0.01 1.74 -4.32
N SER A 243 0.75 2.15 -5.34
CA SER A 243 2.03 1.53 -5.67
C SER A 243 3.02 1.64 -4.51
N CYS A 244 3.09 2.81 -3.85
CA CYS A 244 3.91 3.00 -2.65
C CYS A 244 3.45 2.12 -1.49
N CYS A 245 2.15 2.02 -1.23
CA CYS A 245 1.62 1.21 -0.13
C CYS A 245 1.93 -0.28 -0.32
N CYS A 246 1.76 -0.78 -1.55
CA CYS A 246 2.14 -2.15 -1.89
C CYS A 246 3.65 -2.37 -1.67
N PHE A 247 4.47 -1.43 -2.14
CA PHE A 247 5.93 -1.47 -1.98
C PHE A 247 6.36 -1.48 -0.50
N PHE A 248 5.83 -0.57 0.34
CA PHE A 248 6.22 -0.49 1.75
C PHE A 248 5.89 -1.76 2.52
N PHE A 249 4.70 -2.33 2.31
CA PHE A 249 4.30 -3.53 3.02
C PHE A 249 5.03 -4.77 2.54
N VAL A 250 5.03 -5.05 1.23
CA VAL A 250 5.69 -6.27 0.71
C VAL A 250 7.21 -6.16 0.81
N GLY A 251 7.78 -4.98 0.54
CA GLY A 251 9.21 -4.72 0.62
C GLY A 251 9.77 -4.85 2.04
N ARG A 252 8.94 -4.75 3.09
CA ARG A 252 9.34 -5.07 4.47
C ARG A 252 9.67 -6.56 4.66
N TYR A 253 8.97 -7.45 3.96
CA TYR A 253 9.07 -8.91 4.16
C TYR A 253 9.78 -9.65 3.04
N SER A 254 10.17 -8.96 1.96
CA SER A 254 10.83 -9.61 0.82
C SER A 254 11.74 -8.67 0.07
N ARG A 255 13.04 -8.97 0.06
CA ARG A 255 14.04 -8.26 -0.76
C ARG A 255 13.74 -8.35 -2.25
N LYS A 256 13.26 -9.50 -2.73
CA LYS A 256 12.81 -9.65 -4.12
C LYS A 256 11.56 -8.79 -4.39
N GLY A 257 10.63 -8.77 -3.44
CA GLY A 257 9.46 -7.91 -3.46
C GLY A 257 9.81 -6.42 -3.53
N THR A 258 10.85 -5.98 -2.81
CA THR A 258 11.38 -4.61 -2.88
C THR A 258 11.78 -4.23 -4.30
N PHE A 259 12.53 -5.08 -5.02
CA PHE A 259 12.94 -4.75 -6.38
C PHE A 259 11.76 -4.73 -7.37
N ILE A 260 10.90 -5.75 -7.31
CA ILE A 260 9.73 -5.86 -8.20
C ILE A 260 8.78 -4.68 -8.00
N LEU A 261 8.44 -4.38 -6.74
CA LEU A 261 7.50 -3.30 -6.45
C LEU A 261 8.15 -1.91 -6.52
N GLY A 262 9.46 -1.81 -6.32
CA GLY A 262 10.22 -0.59 -6.58
C GLY A 262 10.16 -0.22 -8.06
N PHE A 263 10.36 -1.19 -8.95
CA PHE A 263 10.13 -1.00 -10.39
C PHE A 263 8.67 -0.60 -10.67
N TYR A 264 7.69 -1.28 -10.06
CA TYR A 264 6.28 -0.94 -10.24
C TYR A 264 5.94 0.49 -9.78
N VAL A 265 6.51 0.98 -8.66
CA VAL A 265 6.34 2.38 -8.23
C VAL A 265 6.81 3.34 -9.32
N LEU A 266 8.03 3.14 -9.84
CA LEU A 266 8.58 3.99 -10.89
C LEU A 266 7.78 3.89 -12.20
N TRP A 267 7.35 2.69 -12.55
CA TRP A 267 6.52 2.46 -13.72
C TRP A 267 5.16 3.14 -13.59
N GLN A 268 4.48 3.01 -12.45
CA GLN A 268 3.19 3.66 -12.20
C GLN A 268 3.31 5.19 -12.22
N TRP A 269 4.36 5.74 -11.61
CA TRP A 269 4.65 7.17 -11.62
C TRP A 269 4.89 7.68 -13.04
N PHE A 270 5.76 7.01 -13.80
CA PHE A 270 5.96 7.29 -15.21
C PHE A 270 4.65 7.25 -15.99
N SER A 271 3.87 6.18 -15.87
CA SER A 271 2.62 6.00 -16.61
C SER A 271 1.63 7.12 -16.35
N THR A 272 1.49 7.56 -15.10
CA THR A 272 0.57 8.65 -14.77
C THR A 272 0.96 10.00 -15.38
N MET A 273 2.25 10.31 -15.47
CA MET A 273 2.75 11.53 -16.12
C MET A 273 2.69 11.41 -17.64
N TYR A 274 3.09 10.27 -18.19
CA TYR A 274 3.07 9.96 -19.63
C TYR A 274 1.65 10.00 -20.21
N LEU A 275 0.67 9.54 -19.44
CA LEU A 275 -0.75 9.60 -19.80
C LEU A 275 -1.42 10.94 -19.42
N ARG A 276 -0.64 11.92 -18.93
CA ARG A 276 -1.08 13.30 -18.61
C ARG A 276 -2.11 13.41 -17.47
N HIS A 277 -2.15 12.42 -16.58
CA HIS A 277 -3.08 12.40 -15.44
C HIS A 277 -2.53 13.03 -14.16
N HIS A 278 -1.22 13.18 -14.02
CA HIS A 278 -0.63 13.73 -12.79
C HIS A 278 0.62 14.57 -13.07
N TRP A 279 0.81 15.58 -12.23
CA TRP A 279 2.08 16.30 -12.06
C TRP A 279 3.03 15.50 -11.15
N ARG A 280 4.32 15.87 -11.11
CA ARG A 280 5.29 15.22 -10.20
C ARG A 280 4.93 15.49 -8.74
N ILE A 281 4.44 16.69 -8.43
CA ILE A 281 4.03 17.05 -7.07
C ILE A 281 2.88 16.16 -6.55
N ASP A 282 1.97 15.73 -7.42
CA ASP A 282 0.88 14.81 -7.09
C ASP A 282 1.40 13.46 -6.60
N LEU A 283 2.47 12.97 -7.24
CA LEU A 283 3.12 11.71 -6.92
C LEU A 283 3.91 11.80 -5.61
N LEU A 284 4.57 12.93 -5.32
CA LEU A 284 5.13 13.18 -3.99
C LEU A 284 4.05 13.24 -2.92
N GLY A 285 2.90 13.85 -3.21
CA GLY A 285 1.74 13.86 -2.30
C GLY A 285 1.22 12.44 -2.03
N GLY A 286 1.09 11.62 -3.06
CA GLY A 286 0.69 10.22 -2.94
C GLY A 286 1.67 9.39 -2.11
N LEU A 287 2.97 9.56 -2.36
CA LEU A 287 4.04 8.97 -1.55
C LEU A 287 3.91 9.41 -0.08
N ALA A 288 3.73 10.71 0.18
CA ALA A 288 3.61 11.24 1.54
C ALA A 288 2.40 10.65 2.29
N TYR A 289 1.26 10.49 1.62
CA TYR A 289 0.05 9.91 2.24
C TYR A 289 0.26 8.43 2.57
N SER A 290 0.89 7.70 1.65
CA SER A 290 1.25 6.30 1.86
C SER A 290 2.28 6.12 2.99
N ALA A 291 3.30 6.96 3.00
CA ALA A 291 4.35 6.99 4.03
C ALA A 291 3.77 7.31 5.41
N PHE A 292 2.86 8.28 5.48
CA PHE A 292 2.14 8.61 6.70
C PHE A 292 1.33 7.42 7.21
N ALA A 293 0.47 6.84 6.37
CA ALA A 293 -0.36 5.70 6.76
C ALA A 293 0.49 4.49 7.20
N PHE A 294 1.57 4.17 6.47
CA PHE A 294 2.51 3.13 6.87
C PHE A 294 3.17 3.40 8.23
N SER A 295 3.55 4.66 8.49
CA SER A 295 4.19 5.07 9.74
C SER A 295 3.26 4.92 10.95
N LEU A 296 1.97 5.19 10.79
CA LEU A 296 0.97 5.01 11.86
C LEU A 296 0.97 3.57 12.40
N PHE A 297 1.11 2.58 11.52
CA PHE A 297 1.03 1.16 11.88
C PHE A 297 2.39 0.50 12.07
N TYR A 298 3.50 1.21 11.89
CA TYR A 298 4.83 0.60 11.91
C TYR A 298 5.16 -0.09 13.24
N ARG A 299 4.80 0.54 14.37
CA ARG A 299 4.96 -0.08 15.70
C ARG A 299 4.09 -1.33 15.87
N SER A 300 2.88 -1.33 15.30
CA SER A 300 2.00 -2.50 15.31
C SER A 300 2.59 -3.64 14.48
N LEU A 301 3.19 -3.34 13.33
CA LEU A 301 3.92 -4.33 12.52
C LEU A 301 5.06 -4.96 13.31
N GLN A 302 5.87 -4.17 14.02
CA GLN A 302 6.94 -4.72 14.88
C GLN A 302 6.42 -5.65 15.98
N LYS A 303 5.25 -5.35 16.57
CA LYS A 303 4.62 -6.23 17.57
C LYS A 303 4.15 -7.54 16.94
N ILE A 304 3.54 -7.47 15.76
CA ILE A 304 3.10 -8.63 14.99
C ILE A 304 4.30 -9.52 14.63
N ASP A 305 5.40 -8.93 14.18
CA ASP A 305 6.64 -9.64 13.83
C ASP A 305 7.20 -10.41 15.04
N ARG A 306 7.20 -9.78 16.23
CA ARG A 306 7.64 -10.43 17.47
C ARG A 306 6.74 -11.60 17.85
N ALA A 307 5.41 -11.41 17.79
CA ALA A 307 4.46 -12.48 18.10
C ALA A 307 4.58 -13.66 17.13
N TYR A 308 4.97 -13.41 15.88
CA TYR A 308 5.25 -14.46 14.91
C TYR A 308 6.58 -15.17 15.20
N ALA A 309 7.63 -14.43 15.51
CA ALA A 309 8.93 -14.99 15.85
C ALA A 309 8.88 -15.90 17.09
N THR A 310 8.04 -15.58 18.08
CA THR A 310 7.82 -16.41 19.27
C THR A 310 6.81 -17.54 19.06
N GLY A 311 6.24 -17.67 17.86
CA GLY A 311 5.23 -18.70 17.53
C GLY A 311 3.82 -18.43 18.04
N VAL A 312 3.61 -17.36 18.82
CA VAL A 312 2.33 -17.00 19.44
C VAL A 312 1.24 -16.75 18.41
N SER A 313 1.55 -16.11 17.28
CA SER A 313 0.55 -15.82 16.22
C SER A 313 0.16 -17.04 15.39
N GLY A 314 0.89 -18.16 15.50
CA GLY A 314 0.82 -19.29 14.57
C GLY A 314 1.45 -18.98 13.20
N GLY A 315 1.40 -19.98 12.31
CA GLY A 315 2.01 -19.89 10.97
C GLY A 315 1.29 -18.95 10.01
N ASN A 316 2.00 -18.47 8.99
CA ASN A 316 1.46 -17.67 7.89
C ASN A 316 0.57 -18.50 6.94
N GLY A 317 -0.04 -17.87 5.93
CA GLY A 317 -0.98 -18.54 5.03
C GLY A 317 -0.38 -19.77 4.33
N TRP A 318 0.86 -19.65 3.85
CA TRP A 318 1.57 -20.77 3.24
C TRP A 318 1.82 -21.92 4.22
N GLN A 319 2.33 -21.63 5.42
CA GLN A 319 2.60 -22.65 6.44
C GLN A 319 1.33 -23.41 6.83
N ARG A 320 0.21 -22.70 7.00
CA ARG A 320 -1.09 -23.33 7.30
C ARG A 320 -1.62 -24.15 6.12
N LEU A 321 -1.45 -23.69 4.89
CA LEU A 321 -1.92 -24.40 3.68
C LEU A 321 -1.23 -25.75 3.50
N TRP A 322 0.04 -25.86 3.88
CA TRP A 322 0.83 -27.07 3.63
C TRP A 322 1.18 -27.87 4.87
N GLU A 323 0.65 -27.49 6.04
CA GLU A 323 0.81 -28.22 7.30
C GLU A 323 0.49 -29.72 7.15
N GLY A 324 1.42 -30.57 7.56
CA GLY A 324 1.32 -32.04 7.46
C GLY A 324 1.54 -32.63 6.07
N THR A 325 1.96 -31.84 5.07
CA THR A 325 2.16 -32.33 3.68
C THR A 325 3.64 -32.53 3.31
N ARG A 326 3.90 -33.32 2.25
CA ARG A 326 5.25 -33.45 1.66
C ARG A 326 5.81 -32.10 1.18
N LEU A 327 4.94 -31.17 0.79
CA LEU A 327 5.35 -29.84 0.37
C LEU A 327 5.91 -29.06 1.56
N GLN A 328 5.25 -29.07 2.72
CA GLN A 328 5.85 -28.50 3.93
C GLN A 328 7.26 -29.02 4.14
N TYR A 329 7.48 -30.34 4.08
CA TYR A 329 8.82 -30.91 4.28
C TYR A 329 9.85 -30.46 3.23
N TRP A 330 9.45 -30.31 1.96
CA TRP A 330 10.34 -29.79 0.91
C TRP A 330 10.72 -28.33 1.13
N PHE A 331 9.77 -27.51 1.60
CA PHE A 331 10.00 -26.11 1.90
C PHE A 331 10.74 -25.90 3.22
N ASP A 332 10.51 -26.73 4.24
CA ASP A 332 11.21 -26.69 5.54
C ASP A 332 12.65 -27.22 5.43
N ARG A 333 12.92 -28.13 4.47
CA ARG A 333 14.27 -28.64 4.15
C ARG A 333 15.14 -27.65 3.39
N ARG A 334 14.55 -26.66 2.72
CA ARG A 334 15.27 -25.43 2.44
C ARG A 334 15.18 -24.68 3.77
N PRO A 335 16.27 -24.51 4.53
CA PRO A 335 16.17 -23.66 5.71
C PRO A 335 15.51 -22.36 5.24
N ALA A 336 14.60 -21.79 6.03
CA ALA A 336 13.89 -20.56 5.73
C ALA A 336 14.89 -19.40 5.57
N GLN A 337 15.69 -19.46 4.52
CA GLN A 337 16.78 -18.59 4.16
C GLN A 337 16.15 -17.41 3.43
N GLN A 338 16.56 -16.23 3.89
CA GLN A 338 16.44 -14.94 3.22
C GLN A 338 15.15 -14.11 3.39
N GLY A 339 14.11 -14.60 4.07
CA GLY A 339 12.90 -13.79 4.36
C GLY A 339 12.86 -13.16 5.75
N TYR A 340 13.26 -13.94 6.76
CA TYR A 340 13.23 -13.56 8.19
C TYR A 340 14.59 -13.15 8.75
N GLU A 341 15.71 -13.46 8.08
CA GLU A 341 17.05 -13.02 8.48
C GLU A 341 17.14 -11.49 8.56
N VAL A 342 16.45 -10.76 7.68
CA VAL A 342 16.41 -9.28 7.71
C VAL A 342 15.79 -8.74 9.00
N LEU A 343 14.92 -9.51 9.68
CA LEU A 343 14.29 -9.15 10.96
C LEU A 343 15.09 -9.66 12.16
N LEU A 344 15.78 -10.80 12.04
CA LEU A 344 16.65 -11.35 13.10
C LEU A 344 17.99 -10.58 13.19
N GLU A 345 18.61 -10.25 12.06
CA GLU A 345 19.71 -9.27 12.00
C GLU A 345 19.27 -7.90 12.57
N GLU A 346 17.98 -7.54 12.40
CA GLU A 346 17.39 -6.32 12.99
C GLU A 346 17.25 -6.39 14.51
N GLN A 347 17.11 -7.59 15.07
CA GLN A 347 17.08 -7.81 16.52
C GLN A 347 18.48 -7.82 17.13
N GLU A 348 19.44 -8.49 16.50
CA GLU A 348 20.84 -8.51 16.97
C GLU A 348 21.46 -7.10 16.90
N TYR A 349 21.28 -6.39 15.78
CA TYR A 349 21.75 -5.00 15.65
C TYR A 349 21.09 -4.04 16.66
N ASN A 350 19.79 -4.22 16.97
CA ASN A 350 19.12 -3.39 17.99
C ASN A 350 19.55 -3.73 19.43
N LYS A 351 19.95 -4.97 19.70
CA LYS A 351 20.54 -5.37 20.98
C LYS A 351 21.94 -4.77 21.16
N GLU A 352 22.78 -4.87 20.13
CA GLU A 352 24.12 -4.26 20.11
C GLU A 352 24.04 -2.73 20.24
N ALA A 353 23.12 -2.07 19.52
CA ALA A 353 22.95 -0.62 19.58
C ALA A 353 22.35 -0.13 20.93
N ARG A 354 21.75 -1.01 21.74
CA ARG A 354 21.19 -0.70 23.06
C ARG A 354 22.17 -0.94 24.22
N GLY A 355 23.32 -1.57 23.98
CA GLY A 355 24.29 -1.85 25.04
C GLY A 355 23.71 -2.68 26.19
N GLU A 356 22.78 -3.60 25.89
CA GLU A 356 22.19 -4.53 26.86
C GLU A 356 23.04 -5.81 26.97
N ASP A 357 24.34 -5.65 27.22
CA ASP A 357 25.20 -6.70 27.78
C ASP A 357 25.64 -6.23 29.17
N ARG A 358 24.72 -6.34 30.13
CA ARG A 358 25.08 -6.43 31.55
C ARG A 358 24.36 -7.62 32.12
N GLU A 359 25.13 -8.64 32.49
CA GLU A 359 24.72 -9.68 33.43
C GLU A 359 24.06 -9.01 34.63
N ILE A 360 22.75 -9.20 34.78
CA ILE A 360 22.04 -8.91 36.02
C ILE A 360 21.61 -10.25 36.56
N ASP A 361 22.33 -10.60 37.62
CA ASP A 361 22.10 -11.72 38.51
C ASP A 361 20.63 -11.79 38.95
N SER A 362 20.09 -13.00 39.00
CA SER A 362 18.69 -13.24 39.39
C SER A 362 18.49 -12.96 40.88
N PRO A 363 17.38 -12.32 41.25
CA PRO A 363 16.52 -12.94 42.24
C PRO A 363 15.06 -12.93 41.80
N GLY A 364 14.36 -14.01 42.15
CA GLY A 364 13.05 -14.35 41.61
C GLY A 364 11.98 -13.28 41.79
N SER A 365 11.23 -13.04 40.72
CA SER A 365 9.86 -12.55 40.79
C SER A 365 9.01 -13.33 39.79
N SER A 366 7.88 -13.81 40.31
CA SER A 366 6.93 -14.75 39.76
C SER A 366 6.53 -14.51 38.31
N ARG A 367 6.45 -15.63 37.58
CA ARG A 367 5.86 -15.84 36.25
C ARG A 367 4.38 -15.39 36.14
N GLU A 368 3.78 -14.93 37.23
CA GLU A 368 2.37 -14.53 37.38
C GLU A 368 2.13 -13.03 37.08
N ASP A 369 3.16 -12.16 37.14
CA ASP A 369 2.95 -10.72 36.93
C ASP A 369 2.82 -10.30 35.45
N LEU A 370 3.19 -11.19 34.51
CA LEU A 370 3.04 -10.95 33.07
C LEU A 370 1.66 -11.31 32.52
N GLU A 371 0.83 -12.03 33.28
CA GLU A 371 -0.55 -12.36 32.88
C GLU A 371 -1.55 -11.25 33.24
N GLY A 372 -1.26 -10.44 34.26
CA GLY A 372 -2.16 -9.39 34.76
C GLY A 372 -2.29 -8.15 33.85
N ALA A 373 -1.33 -7.89 32.97
CA ALA A 373 -1.30 -6.68 32.14
C ALA A 373 -2.14 -6.77 30.84
N TRP A 374 -2.73 -7.94 30.54
CA TRP A 374 -3.43 -8.19 29.27
C TRP A 374 -4.96 -8.10 29.35
N VAL A 375 -5.53 -7.83 30.53
CA VAL A 375 -6.99 -7.93 30.77
C VAL A 375 -7.71 -6.57 30.70
N ARG A 376 -7.01 -5.44 30.55
CA ARG A 376 -7.67 -4.12 30.45
C ARG A 376 -7.02 -3.22 29.41
N ASP A 377 -7.39 -3.42 28.15
CA ASP A 377 -7.73 -2.28 27.29
C ASP A 377 -8.48 -2.76 26.03
N GLU A 378 -9.37 -1.92 25.55
CA GLU A 378 -10.54 -2.21 24.73
C GLU A 378 -10.23 -2.87 23.36
N GLY A 379 -10.78 -4.07 23.14
CA GLY A 379 -10.80 -4.71 21.81
C GLY A 379 -11.03 -6.22 21.81
N VAL A 380 -12.29 -6.65 22.00
CA VAL A 380 -12.85 -7.99 21.69
C VAL A 380 -12.00 -9.18 22.17
N THR A 381 -12.40 -9.70 23.33
CA THR A 381 -11.81 -10.83 24.05
C THR A 381 -11.67 -12.10 23.19
N TRP A 382 -10.46 -12.68 23.20
CA TRP A 382 -10.20 -14.06 22.82
C TRP A 382 -10.21 -14.91 24.08
N THR A 383 -11.15 -15.84 24.21
CA THR A 383 -11.07 -16.91 25.22
C THR A 383 -10.34 -18.11 24.62
N VAL A 384 -9.19 -18.44 25.17
CA VAL A 384 -8.54 -19.74 24.95
C VAL A 384 -9.43 -20.78 25.64
N ARG A 385 -9.97 -21.73 24.87
CA ARG A 385 -10.72 -22.85 25.44
C ARG A 385 -9.68 -23.87 25.91
N ASP A 386 -9.48 -23.98 27.22
CA ASP A 386 -8.69 -25.05 27.81
C ASP A 386 -9.15 -26.41 27.29
N THR A 387 -8.19 -27.20 26.80
CA THR A 387 -8.43 -28.56 26.27
C THR A 387 -7.89 -29.61 27.22
N GLU A 388 -7.98 -29.37 28.52
CA GLU A 388 -7.69 -30.39 29.54
C GLU A 388 -8.85 -30.53 30.52
N ARG A 389 -9.90 -31.26 30.09
CA ARG A 389 -10.74 -32.06 30.99
C ARG A 389 -11.45 -33.17 30.23
N ARG A 390 -10.73 -34.27 30.02
CA ARG A 390 -11.30 -35.62 29.88
C ARG A 390 -10.46 -36.59 30.71
N SER A 391 -10.88 -36.82 31.94
CA SER A 391 -10.79 -38.11 32.65
C SER A 391 -11.32 -37.98 34.07
N ARG A 392 -12.56 -38.40 34.27
CA ARG A 392 -13.00 -39.38 35.28
C ARG A 392 -14.48 -39.66 35.08
#